data_AF-K0S1L7-F1
#
_entry.id   AF-K0S1L7-F1
#
_cell.length_a   1.000
_cell.length_b   1.000
_cell.length_c   1.000
_cell.angle_alpha   90.00
_cell.angle_beta   90.00
_cell.angle_gamma   90.00
#
_symmetry.space_group_name_H-M   'P 1'
#
loop_
_entity.id
_entity.type
_entity.pdbx_description
1 polymer ?
#
loop_
_entity_poly.entity_id
_entity_poly.type
_entity_poly.pdbx_seq_one_letter_code
_entity_poly.pdbx_strand_id
1 'polypeptide(L)'
;IEGPAGYRPVSIDVLQASEFATEFLVAAWPLLGPCPSQRILRVRRWPQEGQPASGEGPQGPEKGVQGPWRGPNPPAGEGPQGLEKGARPPAAAPRRPDNRFPFASKKRVQQMAHLPMVAAIVATSLLFAPTASPLSVLPESAVGTIERGGIAVIPDFLAPSEVSRLRSDASSLHADGHFIVDALASYGAKDGAKDKSAFQADKDRAVFPAYIPSQRREGPFVSRTLGDADGRRRLTSVAAALRSDLAAGLDRPGLDTPDGPDNHEISFTRFGPGALLARHVDEHHEEVKGRAGWSRPTRRSISWLIYLNEPDWDPSADGGELRTYERRVPSAYSVGARNGDLQLGWLRPTPTDPTERPVFLDGRRGGVSGRCALYCDSDDGGRRVYLTKEFESDPYLFLSSDFFVQNLLIKDHELGKRFHYLEQPKSKLTEYLGVDPGEQIKDVSPLGGTLVVFDSVALPHEVLPSIGRERWAASGWFHEAQQPAPTGSRQIIL
;
A
#
# COMPACT_ATOMS: atom_id res chain seq x y z
N ILE A 1 24.95 6.00 61.07
CA ILE A 1 23.60 6.01 61.68
C ILE A 1 23.05 4.61 61.50
N GLU A 2 22.78 3.93 62.61
CA GLU A 2 22.37 2.52 62.67
C GLU A 2 20.89 2.32 62.32
N GLY A 3 20.60 1.21 61.61
CA GLY A 3 19.36 0.41 61.69
C GLY A 3 18.33 0.54 60.54
N PRO A 4 17.56 -0.52 60.19
CA PRO A 4 17.65 -1.93 60.60
C PRO A 4 17.82 -2.94 59.44
N ALA A 5 18.32 -4.12 59.84
CA ALA A 5 18.46 -5.32 59.05
C ALA A 5 17.09 -5.97 58.72
N GLY A 6 16.99 -6.56 57.52
CA GLY A 6 15.93 -7.51 57.19
C GLY A 6 15.38 -7.37 55.77
N TYR A 7 16.16 -7.69 54.75
CA TYR A 7 15.60 -8.09 53.45
C TYR A 7 16.44 -9.25 52.90
N ARG A 8 15.84 -10.46 52.93
CA ARG A 8 16.36 -11.61 52.18
C ARG A 8 15.87 -11.46 50.73
N PRO A 9 16.70 -11.74 49.71
CA PRO A 9 16.19 -11.85 48.35
C PRO A 9 15.30 -13.09 48.28
N VAL A 10 14.04 -12.92 47.91
CA VAL A 10 13.18 -14.03 47.51
C VAL A 10 13.58 -14.39 46.08
N SER A 11 14.25 -15.53 45.92
CA SER A 11 14.35 -16.18 44.62
C SER A 11 12.95 -16.67 44.25
N ILE A 12 12.29 -15.96 43.34
CA ILE A 12 11.06 -16.47 42.70
C ILE A 12 11.53 -17.41 41.60
N ASP A 13 11.30 -18.70 41.78
CA ASP A 13 11.45 -19.69 40.71
C ASP A 13 10.54 -19.31 39.54
N VAL A 14 11.14 -19.20 38.35
CA VAL A 14 10.51 -18.76 37.09
C VAL A 14 9.34 -19.65 36.65
N LEU A 15 9.13 -20.79 37.31
CA LEU A 15 8.02 -21.72 37.04
C LEU A 15 6.69 -21.33 37.73
N GLN A 16 6.68 -20.45 38.73
CA GLN A 16 5.41 -20.03 39.38
C GLN A 16 4.77 -18.78 38.76
N ALA A 17 5.50 -18.01 37.96
CA ALA A 17 4.95 -16.83 37.28
C ALA A 17 4.02 -17.19 36.10
N SER A 18 4.19 -18.36 35.48
CA SER A 18 3.35 -18.82 34.37
C SER A 18 1.97 -19.31 34.82
N GLU A 19 1.87 -19.87 36.03
CA GLU A 19 0.58 -20.32 36.58
C GLU A 19 -0.27 -19.12 37.04
N PHE A 20 0.36 -18.09 37.63
CA PHE A 20 -0.35 -16.88 38.08
C PHE A 20 -0.90 -16.02 36.92
N ALA A 21 -0.19 -15.93 35.80
CA ALA A 21 -0.66 -15.18 34.62
C ALA A 21 -1.85 -15.86 33.92
N THR A 22 -1.92 -17.20 34.00
CA THR A 22 -2.98 -17.98 33.36
C THR A 22 -4.28 -17.92 34.18
N GLU A 23 -4.21 -17.93 35.52
CA GLU A 23 -5.39 -17.78 36.37
C GLU A 23 -5.96 -16.34 36.35
N PHE A 24 -5.12 -15.31 36.24
CA PHE A 24 -5.59 -13.92 36.21
C PHE A 24 -6.35 -13.57 34.91
N LEU A 25 -5.94 -14.15 33.78
CA LEU A 25 -6.60 -13.95 32.48
C LEU A 25 -7.93 -14.72 32.36
N VAL A 26 -8.08 -15.85 33.06
CA VAL A 26 -9.33 -16.63 33.09
C VAL A 26 -10.34 -16.02 34.08
N ALA A 27 -9.89 -15.46 35.21
CA ALA A 27 -10.77 -14.88 36.22
C ALA A 27 -11.33 -13.48 35.85
N ALA A 28 -10.65 -12.72 34.97
CA ALA A 28 -11.07 -11.37 34.58
C ALA A 28 -12.09 -11.32 33.42
N TRP A 29 -12.34 -12.44 32.75
CA TRP A 29 -13.24 -12.52 31.58
C TRP A 29 -14.71 -12.11 31.84
N PRO A 30 -15.30 -12.32 33.04
CA PRO A 30 -16.68 -11.87 33.31
C PRO A 30 -16.81 -10.40 33.71
N LEU A 31 -15.71 -9.68 34.00
CA LEU A 31 -15.73 -8.30 34.50
C LEU A 31 -15.56 -7.24 33.40
N LEU A 32 -15.24 -7.66 32.17
CA LEU A 32 -15.24 -6.81 30.99
C LEU A 32 -16.59 -6.97 30.28
N GLY A 33 -17.50 -6.03 30.51
CA GLY A 33 -18.80 -5.98 29.84
C GLY A 33 -18.67 -5.99 28.31
N PRO A 34 -19.76 -6.30 27.58
CA PRO A 34 -19.69 -6.53 26.14
C PRO A 34 -19.27 -5.27 25.39
N CYS A 35 -18.16 -5.38 24.64
CA CYS A 35 -17.74 -4.39 23.65
C CYS A 35 -18.68 -4.47 22.42
N PRO A 36 -19.12 -3.34 21.84
CA PRO A 36 -20.13 -3.33 20.79
C PRO A 36 -19.53 -3.66 19.41
N SER A 37 -19.18 -4.92 19.19
CA SER A 37 -19.00 -5.48 17.84
C SER A 37 -19.31 -6.97 17.73
N GLN A 38 -19.93 -7.56 18.76
CA GLN A 38 -20.30 -8.97 18.75
C GLN A 38 -21.65 -9.20 18.05
N ARG A 39 -21.61 -9.68 16.80
CA ARG A 39 -22.70 -10.54 16.29
C ARG A 39 -22.26 -11.98 16.45
N ILE A 40 -22.96 -12.67 17.35
CA ILE A 40 -22.88 -14.11 17.62
C ILE A 40 -23.17 -14.88 16.31
N LEU A 41 -22.18 -15.62 15.80
CA LEU A 41 -22.39 -16.63 14.76
C LEU A 41 -22.81 -17.94 15.42
N ARG A 42 -24.10 -18.29 15.30
CA ARG A 42 -24.57 -19.65 15.57
C ARG A 42 -24.11 -20.55 14.42
N VAL A 43 -23.26 -21.52 14.73
CA VAL A 43 -22.92 -22.62 13.82
C VAL A 43 -24.16 -23.49 13.60
N ARG A 44 -24.75 -23.47 12.40
CA ARG A 44 -25.69 -24.50 11.95
C ARG A 44 -24.88 -25.61 11.26
N ARG A 45 -24.95 -26.84 11.78
CA ARG A 45 -24.54 -28.04 11.04
C ARG A 45 -25.52 -28.24 9.87
N TRP A 46 -25.00 -28.43 8.67
CA TRP A 46 -25.77 -28.90 7.52
C TRP A 46 -25.61 -30.43 7.39
N PRO A 47 -26.68 -31.22 7.20
CA PRO A 47 -26.56 -32.66 6.97
C PRO A 47 -26.19 -32.98 5.51
N GLN A 48 -25.55 -34.13 5.33
CA GLN A 48 -25.10 -34.71 4.05
C GLN A 48 -26.25 -35.06 3.10
N GLU A 49 -25.97 -35.03 1.80
CA GLU A 49 -26.88 -35.41 0.70
C GLU A 49 -27.29 -36.88 0.71
N GLY A 50 -28.57 -37.16 0.41
CA GLY A 50 -29.05 -38.50 0.07
C GLY A 50 -30.58 -38.71 0.08
N GLN A 51 -31.26 -38.30 -1.00
CA GLN A 51 -32.50 -38.92 -1.58
C GLN A 51 -33.91 -38.69 -0.92
N PRO A 52 -35.07 -38.94 -1.62
CA PRO A 52 -35.96 -37.87 -2.11
C PRO A 52 -37.47 -37.90 -1.73
N ALA A 53 -38.15 -36.78 -2.05
CA ALA A 53 -39.56 -36.52 -2.45
C ALA A 53 -40.80 -36.94 -1.62
N SER A 54 -41.70 -35.96 -1.43
CA SER A 54 -43.20 -35.97 -1.36
C SER A 54 -43.65 -35.00 -0.24
N GLY A 55 -44.74 -34.22 -0.24
CA GLY A 55 -45.89 -33.97 -1.10
C GLY A 55 -46.95 -33.24 -0.23
N GLU A 56 -47.74 -32.36 -0.83
CA GLU A 56 -49.04 -31.82 -0.36
C GLU A 56 -49.12 -30.63 0.64
N GLY A 57 -49.97 -29.65 0.30
CA GLY A 57 -50.32 -28.40 1.03
C GLY A 57 -51.33 -28.61 2.18
N PRO A 58 -52.18 -27.63 2.62
CA PRO A 58 -52.87 -26.62 1.79
C PRO A 58 -53.17 -25.20 2.41
N GLN A 59 -53.73 -24.32 1.56
CA GLN A 59 -54.78 -23.27 1.76
C GLN A 59 -54.54 -21.93 2.52
N GLY A 60 -55.00 -20.84 1.88
CA GLY A 60 -54.95 -19.42 2.29
C GLY A 60 -56.04 -18.94 3.28
N PRO A 61 -56.33 -17.61 3.38
CA PRO A 61 -57.09 -16.90 2.34
C PRO A 61 -56.69 -15.43 2.05
N GLU A 62 -57.33 -14.87 1.00
CA GLU A 62 -57.18 -13.54 0.38
C GLU A 62 -57.87 -12.36 1.12
N LYS A 63 -57.43 -11.12 0.79
CA LYS A 63 -58.17 -9.86 0.48
C LYS A 63 -57.28 -8.63 0.81
N GLY A 64 -57.15 -7.53 0.06
CA GLY A 64 -57.71 -7.09 -1.22
C GLY A 64 -57.15 -5.70 -1.64
N VAL A 65 -57.10 -5.48 -2.96
CA VAL A 65 -57.38 -4.30 -3.80
C VAL A 65 -56.88 -2.87 -3.46
N GLN A 66 -56.29 -2.26 -4.50
CA GLN A 66 -55.79 -0.89 -4.70
C GLN A 66 -56.90 0.18 -4.89
N GLY A 67 -56.57 1.46 -4.61
CA GLY A 67 -57.17 2.61 -5.32
C GLY A 67 -57.27 3.95 -4.54
N PRO A 68 -57.26 5.12 -5.22
CA PRO A 68 -56.40 6.26 -4.86
C PRO A 68 -57.11 7.62 -4.71
N TRP A 69 -56.73 8.54 -3.79
CA TRP A 69 -57.24 9.94 -3.84
C TRP A 69 -56.30 11.03 -3.24
N ARG A 70 -55.98 12.01 -4.10
CA ARG A 70 -55.85 13.48 -4.00
C ARG A 70 -55.11 14.19 -2.84
N GLY A 71 -54.24 15.13 -3.22
CA GLY A 71 -53.78 16.25 -2.38
C GLY A 71 -54.66 17.51 -2.50
N PRO A 72 -54.21 18.67 -1.97
CA PRO A 72 -54.61 19.98 -2.46
C PRO A 72 -53.44 20.91 -2.86
N ASN A 73 -53.78 21.88 -3.73
CA ASN A 73 -52.92 22.81 -4.48
C ASN A 73 -52.63 24.15 -3.76
N PRO A 74 -51.71 24.99 -4.31
CA PRO A 74 -51.34 26.34 -3.84
C PRO A 74 -52.12 27.48 -4.56
N PRO A 75 -51.86 28.77 -4.24
CA PRO A 75 -52.22 29.91 -5.10
C PRO A 75 -50.95 30.68 -5.60
N ALA A 76 -50.95 31.62 -6.56
CA ALA A 76 -51.69 31.96 -7.78
C ALA A 76 -50.99 33.22 -8.38
N GLY A 77 -51.06 33.46 -9.69
CA GLY A 77 -50.67 34.73 -10.36
C GLY A 77 -49.99 34.51 -11.71
N GLU A 78 -50.71 34.37 -12.84
CA GLU A 78 -51.20 35.39 -13.80
C GLU A 78 -50.42 35.33 -15.14
N GLY A 79 -51.12 35.06 -16.26
CA GLY A 79 -50.60 35.03 -17.64
C GLY A 79 -50.88 36.36 -18.39
N PRO A 80 -51.09 36.41 -19.74
CA PRO A 80 -51.20 35.31 -20.72
C PRO A 80 -50.64 35.57 -22.16
N GLN A 81 -50.96 34.63 -23.08
CA GLN A 81 -51.06 34.69 -24.58
C GLN A 81 -49.83 34.26 -25.41
N GLY A 82 -49.89 33.36 -26.42
CA GLY A 82 -50.98 32.58 -27.02
C GLY A 82 -50.49 31.63 -28.14
N LEU A 83 -51.36 30.66 -28.52
CA LEU A 83 -51.61 29.97 -29.82
C LEU A 83 -50.42 29.73 -30.81
N GLU A 84 -50.21 28.58 -31.47
CA GLU A 84 -51.18 27.69 -32.13
C GLU A 84 -50.56 26.32 -32.54
N LYS A 85 -51.42 25.38 -32.94
CA LYS A 85 -51.20 23.95 -33.23
C LYS A 85 -50.83 23.66 -34.69
N GLY A 86 -50.22 22.50 -34.99
CA GLY A 86 -50.32 21.92 -36.36
C GLY A 86 -49.47 20.67 -36.69
N ALA A 87 -50.03 19.47 -36.45
CA ALA A 87 -49.97 18.19 -37.19
C ALA A 87 -48.71 17.63 -37.94
N ARG A 88 -48.41 16.35 -37.64
CA ARG A 88 -47.66 15.29 -38.39
C ARG A 88 -48.49 14.69 -39.56
N PRO A 89 -48.09 13.66 -40.38
CA PRO A 89 -46.85 12.80 -40.55
C PRO A 89 -46.48 12.54 -42.08
N PRO A 90 -45.93 11.37 -42.57
CA PRO A 90 -44.76 10.53 -42.21
C PRO A 90 -43.77 10.19 -43.40
N ALA A 91 -42.70 9.43 -43.04
CA ALA A 91 -42.00 8.36 -43.80
C ALA A 91 -40.83 8.68 -44.76
N ALA A 92 -39.67 8.03 -44.53
CA ALA A 92 -39.01 7.03 -45.40
C ALA A 92 -37.49 6.93 -45.13
N ALA A 93 -36.95 5.71 -45.15
CA ALA A 93 -35.53 5.36 -45.02
C ALA A 93 -34.97 4.78 -46.33
N PRO A 94 -33.63 4.78 -46.54
CA PRO A 94 -32.96 3.71 -47.30
C PRO A 94 -31.66 3.23 -46.61
N ARG A 95 -31.46 1.93 -46.34
CA ARG A 95 -30.99 0.79 -47.19
C ARG A 95 -29.47 0.73 -47.46
N ARG A 96 -28.85 -0.35 -46.96
CA ARG A 96 -27.54 -0.93 -47.31
C ARG A 96 -27.60 -1.67 -48.65
N PRO A 97 -26.45 -2.01 -49.28
CA PRO A 97 -26.34 -3.13 -50.18
C PRO A 97 -25.47 -4.27 -49.64
N ASP A 98 -26.03 -5.48 -49.67
CA ASP A 98 -25.31 -6.76 -49.73
C ASP A 98 -24.98 -7.08 -51.19
N ASN A 99 -23.92 -7.86 -51.44
CA ASN A 99 -23.90 -8.78 -52.58
C ASN A 99 -23.04 -10.03 -52.29
N ARG A 100 -23.63 -11.19 -52.58
CA ARG A 100 -23.11 -12.55 -52.39
C ARG A 100 -22.50 -13.11 -53.69
N PHE A 101 -21.41 -13.91 -53.52
CA PHE A 101 -20.98 -15.19 -54.15
C PHE A 101 -21.33 -15.57 -55.62
N PRO A 102 -20.48 -16.40 -56.27
CA PRO A 102 -20.74 -17.86 -56.24
C PRO A 102 -19.51 -18.78 -56.09
N PHE A 103 -19.82 -20.03 -55.70
CA PHE A 103 -19.01 -21.24 -55.54
C PHE A 103 -18.52 -21.85 -56.87
N ALA A 104 -17.36 -22.53 -56.85
CA ALA A 104 -17.16 -23.78 -57.59
C ALA A 104 -16.01 -24.62 -56.99
N SER A 105 -16.29 -25.88 -56.67
CA SER A 105 -15.35 -26.91 -56.24
C SER A 105 -14.92 -27.78 -57.43
N LYS A 106 -13.69 -28.32 -57.39
CA LYS A 106 -13.33 -29.65 -57.92
C LYS A 106 -11.91 -30.07 -57.50
N LYS A 107 -11.82 -31.31 -57.02
CA LYS A 107 -10.61 -32.04 -56.59
C LYS A 107 -9.62 -32.25 -57.74
N ARG A 108 -8.32 -32.18 -57.45
CA ARG A 108 -7.32 -33.09 -58.05
C ARG A 108 -6.12 -33.26 -57.13
N VAL A 109 -5.84 -34.51 -56.78
CA VAL A 109 -4.62 -34.99 -56.14
C VAL A 109 -3.50 -34.97 -57.18
N GLN A 110 -2.37 -34.34 -56.85
CA GLN A 110 -1.07 -34.79 -57.36
C GLN A 110 0.05 -34.30 -56.44
N GLN A 111 0.98 -35.20 -56.22
CA GLN A 111 2.02 -35.22 -55.21
C GLN A 111 3.35 -34.82 -55.87
N MET A 112 4.19 -34.11 -55.10
CA MET A 112 5.67 -34.12 -55.07
C MET A 112 6.40 -32.79 -55.23
N ALA A 113 7.31 -32.62 -54.25
CA ALA A 113 8.54 -31.83 -54.20
C ALA A 113 8.43 -30.30 -54.23
N HIS A 114 8.93 -29.63 -53.20
CA HIS A 114 10.04 -28.65 -53.26
C HIS A 114 10.40 -28.15 -51.85
N LEU A 115 11.71 -28.09 -51.57
CA LEU A 115 12.32 -27.55 -50.34
C LEU A 115 11.99 -26.06 -50.15
N PRO A 116 11.91 -25.53 -48.92
CA PRO A 116 11.97 -24.10 -48.70
C PRO A 116 13.41 -23.62 -48.49
N MET A 117 13.75 -22.67 -49.35
CA MET A 117 14.93 -21.80 -49.36
C MET A 117 14.84 -20.82 -48.17
N VAL A 118 15.91 -20.74 -47.38
CA VAL A 118 16.07 -19.72 -46.34
C VAL A 118 16.37 -18.38 -47.02
N ALA A 119 15.42 -17.45 -46.97
CA ALA A 119 15.63 -16.07 -47.39
C ALA A 119 15.98 -15.22 -46.17
N ALA A 120 17.23 -14.75 -46.13
CA ALA A 120 17.76 -13.80 -45.16
C ALA A 120 17.05 -12.46 -45.30
N ILE A 121 16.39 -12.00 -44.24
CA ILE A 121 16.01 -10.59 -44.08
C ILE A 121 17.20 -9.89 -43.42
N VAL A 122 17.86 -9.04 -44.20
CA VAL A 122 18.85 -8.07 -43.73
C VAL A 122 18.12 -7.07 -42.84
N ALA A 123 18.20 -7.27 -41.53
CA ALA A 123 17.88 -6.23 -40.57
C ALA A 123 19.08 -5.27 -40.55
N THR A 124 18.91 -4.09 -41.13
CA THR A 124 19.86 -2.98 -41.00
C THR A 124 19.89 -2.58 -39.52
N SER A 125 20.79 -3.18 -38.76
CA SER A 125 21.14 -2.73 -37.41
C SER A 125 21.78 -1.35 -37.54
N LEU A 126 20.97 -0.30 -37.41
CA LEU A 126 21.47 0.99 -36.97
C LEU A 126 22.06 0.74 -35.57
N LEU A 127 23.38 0.60 -35.53
CA LEU A 127 24.17 0.72 -34.32
C LEU A 127 23.91 2.13 -33.78
N PHE A 128 22.91 2.24 -32.90
CA PHE A 128 22.89 3.34 -31.95
C PHE A 128 24.15 3.16 -31.11
N ALA A 129 25.13 4.03 -31.34
CA ALA A 129 26.16 4.27 -30.33
C ALA A 129 25.44 4.50 -29.00
N PRO A 130 25.91 3.93 -27.88
CA PRO A 130 25.38 4.29 -26.58
C PRO A 130 25.56 5.81 -26.44
N THR A 131 24.46 6.54 -26.58
CA THR A 131 24.38 7.92 -26.12
C THR A 131 24.84 7.88 -24.68
N ALA A 132 25.84 8.69 -24.33
CA ALA A 132 26.34 8.82 -22.98
C ALA A 132 25.16 8.71 -22.00
N SER A 133 25.21 7.73 -21.10
CA SER A 133 24.21 7.62 -20.05
C SER A 133 24.03 9.02 -19.47
N PRO A 134 22.80 9.55 -19.37
CA PRO A 134 22.61 10.82 -18.69
C PRO A 134 23.31 10.71 -17.33
N LEU A 135 24.04 11.76 -16.95
CA LEU A 135 24.62 11.86 -15.61
C LEU A 135 23.53 11.46 -14.61
N SER A 136 23.85 10.50 -13.73
CA SER A 136 22.91 10.04 -12.72
C SER A 136 22.35 11.23 -11.95
N VAL A 137 21.03 11.25 -11.78
CA VAL A 137 20.32 12.25 -10.98
C VAL A 137 20.46 11.99 -9.47
N LEU A 138 20.99 10.82 -9.08
CA LEU A 138 21.28 10.47 -7.69
C LEU A 138 22.78 10.52 -7.39
N PRO A 139 23.18 11.01 -6.21
CA PRO A 139 24.53 10.80 -5.73
C PRO A 139 24.75 9.32 -5.38
N GLU A 140 25.96 8.81 -5.59
CA GLU A 140 26.33 7.40 -5.30
C GLU A 140 26.02 7.00 -3.85
N SER A 141 26.17 7.94 -2.90
CA SER A 141 25.88 7.72 -1.48
C SER A 141 24.39 7.50 -1.17
N ALA A 142 23.47 7.93 -2.05
CA ALA A 142 22.04 7.74 -1.86
C ALA A 142 21.64 6.26 -1.93
N VAL A 143 22.14 5.54 -2.94
CA VAL A 143 21.87 4.12 -3.15
C VAL A 143 22.25 3.31 -1.92
N GLY A 144 23.51 3.44 -1.46
CA GLY A 144 23.97 2.72 -0.27
C GLY A 144 23.23 3.13 1.01
N THR A 145 22.71 4.35 1.10
CA THR A 145 21.86 4.77 2.24
C THR A 145 20.54 4.00 2.24
N ILE A 146 19.89 3.88 1.08
CA ILE A 146 18.61 3.17 0.92
C ILE A 146 18.78 1.67 1.17
N GLU A 147 19.80 1.03 0.59
CA GLU A 147 20.06 -0.42 0.75
C GLU A 147 20.27 -0.85 2.20
N ARG A 148 20.76 0.07 3.04
CA ARG A 148 21.01 -0.17 4.47
C ARG A 148 19.85 0.24 5.37
N GLY A 149 18.69 0.60 4.78
CA GLY A 149 17.46 0.94 5.49
C GLY A 149 17.38 2.39 6.00
N GLY A 150 18.17 3.30 5.42
CA GLY A 150 18.10 4.73 5.71
C GLY A 150 17.26 5.51 4.71
N ILE A 151 17.03 6.79 5.01
CA ILE A 151 16.45 7.76 4.07
C ILE A 151 17.55 8.56 3.36
N ALA A 152 17.56 8.50 2.04
CA ALA A 152 18.37 9.39 1.22
C ALA A 152 17.67 10.75 1.10
N VAL A 153 18.38 11.84 1.43
CA VAL A 153 17.89 13.21 1.38
C VAL A 153 18.78 14.01 0.44
N ILE A 154 18.20 14.52 -0.65
CA ILE A 154 18.91 15.26 -1.70
C ILE A 154 18.30 16.67 -1.75
N PRO A 155 18.94 17.67 -1.11
CA PRO A 155 18.52 19.06 -1.20
C PRO A 155 18.72 19.58 -2.62
N ASP A 156 17.97 20.62 -2.98
CA ASP A 156 18.10 21.31 -4.28
C ASP A 156 17.95 20.39 -5.50
N PHE A 157 17.20 19.29 -5.37
CA PHE A 157 16.97 18.32 -6.44
C PHE A 157 16.13 18.93 -7.58
N LEU A 158 15.13 19.75 -7.24
CA LEU A 158 14.45 20.61 -8.22
C LEU A 158 14.87 22.06 -8.05
N ALA A 159 15.02 22.78 -9.15
CA ALA A 159 15.32 24.21 -9.12
C ALA A 159 14.17 25.00 -8.47
N PRO A 160 14.44 26.13 -7.78
CA PRO A 160 13.39 26.94 -7.14
C PRO A 160 12.25 27.33 -8.08
N SER A 161 12.54 27.61 -9.36
CA SER A 161 11.52 27.92 -10.36
C SER A 161 10.59 26.74 -10.69
N GLU A 162 11.13 25.52 -10.69
CA GLU A 162 10.34 24.30 -10.91
C GLU A 162 9.47 24.01 -9.67
N VAL A 163 10.01 24.21 -8.47
CA VAL A 163 9.28 24.11 -7.21
C VAL A 163 8.10 25.09 -7.19
N SER A 164 8.33 26.37 -7.46
CA SER A 164 7.27 27.38 -7.49
C SER A 164 6.20 27.05 -8.54
N ARG A 165 6.60 26.62 -9.73
CA ARG A 165 5.69 26.22 -10.81
C ARG A 165 4.76 25.07 -10.39
N LEU A 166 5.33 24.00 -9.83
CA LEU A 166 4.56 22.83 -9.36
C LEU A 166 3.70 23.16 -8.15
N ARG A 167 4.18 23.99 -7.21
CA ARG A 167 3.38 24.46 -6.06
C ARG A 167 2.19 25.29 -6.51
N SER A 168 2.39 26.22 -7.45
CA SER A 168 1.30 27.03 -7.99
C SER A 168 0.25 26.16 -8.68
N ASP A 169 0.66 25.17 -9.47
CA ASP A 169 -0.27 24.20 -10.07
C ASP A 169 -1.06 23.43 -9.01
N ALA A 170 -0.36 22.81 -8.05
CA ALA A 170 -0.98 22.02 -6.99
C ALA A 170 -1.96 22.83 -6.13
N SER A 171 -1.56 24.04 -5.72
CA SER A 171 -2.40 24.92 -4.89
C SER A 171 -3.61 25.46 -5.64
N SER A 172 -3.48 25.86 -6.91
CA SER A 172 -4.63 26.25 -7.74
C SER A 172 -5.60 25.09 -7.97
N LEU A 173 -5.09 23.90 -8.32
CA LEU A 173 -5.92 22.71 -8.51
C LEU A 173 -6.68 22.29 -7.24
N HIS A 174 -6.08 22.50 -6.08
CA HIS A 174 -6.74 22.29 -4.79
C HIS A 174 -7.82 23.34 -4.52
N ALA A 175 -7.52 24.63 -4.75
CA ALA A 175 -8.49 25.71 -4.61
C ALA A 175 -9.71 25.52 -5.54
N ASP A 176 -9.49 24.95 -6.71
CA ASP A 176 -10.54 24.61 -7.69
C ASP A 176 -11.29 23.30 -7.36
N GLY A 177 -10.94 22.63 -6.25
CA GLY A 177 -11.66 21.45 -5.75
C GLY A 177 -11.35 20.15 -6.49
N HIS A 178 -10.23 20.06 -7.19
CA HIS A 178 -9.87 18.85 -7.94
C HIS A 178 -9.15 17.77 -7.11
N PHE A 179 -8.79 18.07 -5.86
CA PHE A 179 -8.17 17.12 -4.95
C PHE A 179 -9.19 16.13 -4.39
N ILE A 180 -8.74 14.91 -4.15
CA ILE A 180 -9.48 13.86 -3.46
C ILE A 180 -9.07 13.88 -1.99
N VAL A 181 -10.08 13.94 -1.14
CA VAL A 181 -9.96 13.83 0.31
C VAL A 181 -9.48 12.43 0.70
N ASP A 182 -8.39 12.35 1.48
CA ASP A 182 -7.86 11.08 1.98
C ASP A 182 -8.12 10.94 3.50
N ALA A 183 -9.04 10.03 3.86
CA ALA A 183 -9.44 9.77 5.24
C ALA A 183 -8.35 9.05 6.08
N LEU A 184 -7.20 8.70 5.51
CA LEU A 184 -6.08 8.08 6.23
C LEU A 184 -5.33 9.06 7.15
N ALA A 185 -5.56 10.37 7.02
CA ALA A 185 -4.91 11.42 7.80
C ALA A 185 -5.94 12.48 8.19
N SER A 186 -6.64 12.23 9.30
CA SER A 186 -7.64 13.14 9.86
C SER A 186 -7.17 13.79 11.16
N TYR A 187 -7.62 15.00 11.39
CA TYR A 187 -7.48 15.74 12.64
C TYR A 187 -8.02 14.90 13.83
N GLY A 188 -7.16 14.60 14.81
CA GLY A 188 -7.55 14.01 16.10
C GLY A 188 -8.34 12.69 15.96
N ALA A 189 -7.65 11.58 15.72
CA ALA A 189 -8.25 10.25 15.76
C ALA A 189 -9.02 10.03 17.08
N LYS A 190 -10.34 10.20 17.05
CA LYS A 190 -11.20 9.33 17.85
C LYS A 190 -11.29 8.02 17.08
N ASP A 191 -10.77 6.97 17.70
CA ASP A 191 -10.83 5.57 17.26
C ASP A 191 -12.01 5.31 16.30
N GLY A 192 -11.72 5.10 15.01
CA GLY A 192 -12.69 4.54 14.07
C GLY A 192 -13.73 5.49 13.48
N ALA A 193 -13.49 6.81 13.41
CA ALA A 193 -14.35 7.72 12.65
C ALA A 193 -14.29 7.43 11.14
N LYS A 194 -15.05 6.43 10.67
CA LYS A 194 -15.50 6.30 9.28
C LYS A 194 -16.49 7.41 8.90
N ASP A 195 -16.77 8.32 9.82
CA ASP A 195 -17.68 9.42 9.62
C ASP A 195 -16.96 10.57 8.90
N LYS A 196 -17.16 10.62 7.58
CA LYS A 196 -16.68 11.71 6.73
C LYS A 196 -17.22 13.08 7.15
N SER A 197 -18.20 13.16 8.07
CA SER A 197 -18.72 14.42 8.60
C SER A 197 -17.72 15.18 9.48
N ALA A 198 -16.69 14.51 10.02
CA ALA A 198 -15.62 15.12 10.81
C ALA A 198 -14.45 15.64 9.96
N PHE A 199 -14.45 15.34 8.65
CA PHE A 199 -13.40 15.76 7.74
C PHE A 199 -13.47 17.27 7.48
N GLN A 200 -12.36 17.96 7.69
CA GLN A 200 -12.19 19.38 7.45
C GLN A 200 -11.31 19.56 6.22
N ALA A 201 -11.92 19.86 5.07
CA ALA A 201 -11.21 19.96 3.78
C ALA A 201 -10.08 20.99 3.77
N ASP A 202 -10.18 22.02 4.61
CA ASP A 202 -9.15 23.03 4.83
C ASP A 202 -8.01 22.56 5.74
N LYS A 203 -8.17 21.48 6.53
CA LYS A 203 -7.17 21.02 7.49
C LYS A 203 -6.58 19.68 7.18
N ASP A 204 -7.40 18.74 6.75
CA ASP A 204 -7.01 17.36 6.57
C ASP A 204 -6.17 17.14 5.29
N ARG A 205 -5.61 15.94 5.17
CA ARG A 205 -4.81 15.55 4.01
C ARG A 205 -5.68 15.41 2.76
N ALA A 206 -5.17 15.92 1.64
CA ALA A 206 -5.77 15.77 0.33
C ALA A 206 -4.73 15.33 -0.71
N VAL A 207 -5.17 14.58 -1.72
CA VAL A 207 -4.31 14.04 -2.77
C VAL A 207 -4.85 14.32 -4.16
N PHE A 208 -3.96 14.54 -5.12
CA PHE A 208 -4.27 14.70 -6.54
C PHE A 208 -3.50 13.61 -7.31
N PRO A 209 -4.08 12.40 -7.43
CA PRO A 209 -3.35 11.22 -7.89
C PRO A 209 -3.35 11.07 -9.40
N ALA A 210 -2.36 10.34 -9.91
CA ALA A 210 -2.24 9.93 -11.30
C ALA A 210 -3.09 8.69 -11.63
N TYR A 211 -3.41 7.89 -10.63
CA TYR A 211 -4.26 6.71 -10.76
C TYR A 211 -5.19 6.57 -9.56
N ILE A 212 -6.41 6.11 -9.79
CA ILE A 212 -7.41 5.86 -8.74
C ILE A 212 -7.74 4.36 -8.72
N PRO A 213 -7.08 3.57 -7.85
CA PRO A 213 -7.20 2.11 -7.89
C PRO A 213 -8.63 1.57 -7.69
N SER A 214 -9.43 2.23 -6.85
CA SER A 214 -10.82 1.83 -6.59
C SER A 214 -11.71 1.96 -7.82
N GLN A 215 -11.32 2.81 -8.77
CA GLN A 215 -12.07 3.09 -10.00
C GLN A 215 -11.36 2.52 -11.24
N ARG A 216 -10.17 1.91 -11.07
CA ARG A 216 -9.32 1.37 -12.15
C ARG A 216 -9.17 2.33 -13.33
N ARG A 217 -8.86 3.59 -13.03
CA ARG A 217 -8.72 4.64 -14.04
C ARG A 217 -7.66 5.65 -13.69
N GLU A 218 -7.22 6.36 -14.71
CA GLU A 218 -6.41 7.57 -14.59
C GLU A 218 -7.08 8.60 -13.66
N GLY A 219 -6.25 9.15 -12.77
CA GLY A 219 -6.59 10.24 -11.88
C GLY A 219 -6.33 11.61 -12.52
N PRO A 220 -6.69 12.69 -11.82
CA PRO A 220 -6.64 14.03 -12.40
C PRO A 220 -5.21 14.54 -12.64
N PHE A 221 -4.18 13.95 -12.02
CA PHE A 221 -2.77 14.34 -12.23
C PHE A 221 -2.31 14.19 -13.68
N VAL A 222 -2.76 13.15 -14.38
CA VAL A 222 -2.37 12.92 -15.79
C VAL A 222 -3.25 13.68 -16.79
N SER A 223 -4.22 14.48 -16.30
CA SER A 223 -5.06 15.29 -17.17
C SER A 223 -4.22 16.26 -18.00
N ARG A 224 -4.51 16.32 -19.31
CA ARG A 224 -3.86 17.22 -20.26
C ARG A 224 -4.47 18.61 -20.30
N THR A 225 -5.63 18.80 -19.66
CA THR A 225 -6.42 20.04 -19.75
C THR A 225 -6.58 20.75 -18.41
N LEU A 226 -6.17 20.13 -17.30
CA LEU A 226 -6.23 20.74 -15.97
C LEU A 226 -4.88 21.37 -15.62
N GLY A 227 -4.91 22.59 -15.08
CA GLY A 227 -3.73 23.29 -14.58
C GLY A 227 -2.54 23.27 -15.55
N ASP A 228 -1.34 23.18 -14.98
CA ASP A 228 -0.08 23.10 -15.71
C ASP A 228 0.32 21.65 -16.02
N ALA A 229 -0.37 21.09 -17.00
CA ALA A 229 -0.09 19.73 -17.48
C ALA A 229 1.36 19.55 -17.97
N ASP A 230 2.03 20.61 -18.42
CA ASP A 230 3.40 20.56 -18.92
C ASP A 230 4.40 20.42 -17.76
N GLY A 231 4.19 21.16 -16.67
CA GLY A 231 4.96 21.02 -15.43
C GLY A 231 4.86 19.60 -14.87
N ARG A 232 3.65 19.04 -14.81
CA ARG A 232 3.44 17.65 -14.34
C ARG A 232 4.10 16.61 -15.25
N ARG A 233 4.06 16.77 -16.59
CA ARG A 233 4.79 15.86 -17.51
C ARG A 233 6.31 15.93 -17.33
N ARG A 234 6.85 17.13 -17.06
CA ARG A 234 8.28 17.27 -16.73
C ARG A 234 8.62 16.55 -15.42
N LEU A 235 7.80 16.70 -14.38
CA LEU A 235 7.95 15.97 -13.13
C LEU A 235 7.91 14.45 -13.33
N THR A 236 6.97 13.92 -14.14
CA THR A 236 6.94 12.49 -14.50
C THR A 236 8.24 12.04 -15.18
N SER A 237 8.83 12.89 -16.03
CA SER A 237 10.11 12.58 -16.70
C SER A 237 11.27 12.53 -15.71
N VAL A 238 11.29 13.43 -14.72
CA VAL A 238 12.28 13.43 -13.62
C VAL A 238 12.12 12.16 -12.77
N ALA A 239 10.89 11.79 -12.41
CA ALA A 239 10.63 10.56 -11.67
C ALA A 239 11.05 9.30 -12.46
N ALA A 240 10.87 9.29 -13.78
CA ALA A 240 11.32 8.18 -14.63
C ALA A 240 12.85 8.06 -14.66
N ALA A 241 13.59 9.18 -14.70
CA ALA A 241 15.05 9.18 -14.60
C ALA A 241 15.51 8.68 -13.22
N LEU A 242 14.89 9.16 -12.15
CA LEU A 242 15.14 8.70 -10.78
C LEU A 242 14.94 7.18 -10.64
N ARG A 243 13.85 6.65 -11.21
CA ARG A 243 13.58 5.20 -11.21
C ARG A 243 14.68 4.40 -11.93
N SER A 244 15.17 4.90 -13.05
CA SER A 244 16.25 4.26 -13.82
C SER A 244 17.53 4.13 -12.99
N ASP A 245 17.90 5.21 -12.29
CA ASP A 245 19.09 5.21 -11.43
C ASP A 245 18.94 4.28 -10.23
N LEU A 246 17.76 4.27 -9.60
CA LEU A 246 17.46 3.38 -8.48
C LEU A 246 17.45 1.91 -8.90
N ALA A 247 16.90 1.59 -10.07
CA ALA A 247 16.89 0.22 -10.58
C ALA A 247 18.30 -0.30 -10.86
N ALA A 248 19.17 0.55 -11.42
CA ALA A 248 20.57 0.23 -11.65
C ALA A 248 21.38 0.14 -10.35
N GLY A 249 21.12 1.04 -9.39
CA GLY A 249 21.87 1.14 -8.15
C GLY A 249 21.52 0.08 -7.11
N LEU A 250 20.23 -0.25 -6.95
CA LEU A 250 19.75 -1.12 -5.86
C LEU A 250 19.69 -2.62 -6.23
N ASP A 251 20.09 -2.98 -7.45
CA ASP A 251 19.94 -4.33 -8.01
C ASP A 251 18.52 -4.90 -7.76
N ARG A 252 17.50 -4.13 -8.17
CA ARG A 252 16.07 -4.45 -8.03
C ARG A 252 15.48 -4.79 -9.40
N PRO A 253 15.56 -6.04 -9.89
CA PRO A 253 15.04 -6.42 -11.20
C PRO A 253 13.55 -6.10 -11.35
N GLY A 254 13.20 -5.39 -12.42
CA GLY A 254 11.82 -5.01 -12.72
C GLY A 254 11.37 -3.70 -12.09
N LEU A 255 12.20 -3.04 -11.27
CA LEU A 255 11.91 -1.68 -10.79
C LEU A 255 11.90 -0.66 -11.93
N ASP A 256 12.70 -0.87 -12.96
CA ASP A 256 12.75 -0.05 -14.19
C ASP A 256 11.61 -0.36 -15.17
N THR A 257 10.75 -1.33 -14.87
CA THR A 257 9.58 -1.62 -15.70
C THR A 257 8.74 -0.35 -15.83
N PRO A 258 8.46 0.13 -17.05
CA PRO A 258 7.65 1.31 -17.25
C PRO A 258 6.31 1.20 -16.53
N ASP A 259 5.79 2.35 -16.08
CA ASP A 259 4.46 2.36 -15.49
C ASP A 259 3.46 1.98 -16.59
N GLY A 260 2.77 0.88 -16.37
CA GLY A 260 1.54 0.51 -17.04
C GLY A 260 0.32 1.18 -16.41
N PRO A 261 -0.88 0.79 -16.84
CA PRO A 261 -2.12 1.44 -16.43
C PRO A 261 -2.42 1.31 -14.93
N ASP A 262 -1.81 0.36 -14.22
CA ASP A 262 -2.18 -0.01 -12.84
C ASP A 262 -1.05 0.18 -11.81
N ASN A 263 0.09 0.77 -12.19
CA ASN A 263 1.27 0.94 -11.32
C ASN A 263 1.92 2.34 -11.40
N HIS A 264 1.23 3.34 -11.96
CA HIS A 264 1.66 4.73 -11.88
C HIS A 264 1.05 5.42 -10.64
N GLU A 265 1.80 5.51 -9.54
CA GLU A 265 1.29 6.06 -8.27
C GLU A 265 1.85 7.47 -7.92
N ILE A 266 2.07 8.34 -8.91
CA ILE A 266 2.44 9.74 -8.64
C ILE A 266 1.22 10.53 -8.15
N SER A 267 1.41 11.44 -7.20
CA SER A 267 0.40 12.37 -6.73
C SER A 267 1.00 13.69 -6.26
N PHE A 268 0.20 14.77 -6.31
CA PHE A 268 0.41 15.85 -5.36
C PHE A 268 -0.27 15.51 -4.05
N THR A 269 0.39 15.78 -2.94
CA THR A 269 -0.15 15.64 -1.60
C THR A 269 -0.11 16.98 -0.88
N ARG A 270 -1.23 17.32 -0.23
CA ARG A 270 -1.39 18.48 0.64
C ARG A 270 -1.70 18.02 2.05
N PHE A 271 -1.07 18.64 3.04
CA PHE A 271 -1.49 18.62 4.44
C PHE A 271 -1.86 20.05 4.85
N GLY A 272 -3.09 20.26 5.31
CA GLY A 272 -3.50 21.53 5.91
C GLY A 272 -2.99 21.67 7.35
N PRO A 273 -3.18 22.84 7.99
CA PRO A 273 -2.74 23.04 9.37
C PRO A 273 -3.35 22.00 10.34
N GLY A 274 -2.47 21.32 11.08
CA GLY A 274 -2.76 20.28 12.06
C GLY A 274 -2.96 18.87 11.48
N ALA A 275 -2.97 18.69 10.16
CA ALA A 275 -2.93 17.35 9.59
C ALA A 275 -1.57 16.69 9.81
N LEU A 276 -1.63 15.38 10.05
CA LEU A 276 -0.49 14.50 10.28
C LEU A 276 -0.74 13.18 9.57
N LEU A 277 0.30 12.38 9.39
CA LEU A 277 0.17 10.98 8.97
C LEU A 277 0.91 10.12 9.97
N ALA A 278 0.18 9.31 10.73
CA ALA A 278 0.76 8.50 11.81
C ALA A 278 1.82 7.52 11.29
N ARG A 279 2.68 7.04 12.21
CA ARG A 279 3.71 6.03 11.94
C ARG A 279 3.16 4.83 11.15
N HIS A 280 3.85 4.51 10.05
CA HIS A 280 3.58 3.38 9.16
C HIS A 280 4.83 3.01 8.35
N VAL A 281 4.79 1.85 7.68
CA VAL A 281 5.58 1.59 6.46
C VAL A 281 4.65 1.66 5.25
N ASP A 282 5.21 1.95 4.08
CA ASP A 282 4.44 2.15 2.85
C ASP A 282 4.03 0.84 2.17
N GLU A 283 4.74 -0.24 2.49
CA GLU A 283 4.48 -1.56 1.96
C GLU A 283 4.62 -2.67 3.01
N HIS A 284 3.74 -3.67 2.92
CA HIS A 284 3.76 -4.85 3.78
C HIS A 284 3.80 -6.13 2.95
N HIS A 285 4.22 -7.23 3.59
CA HIS A 285 4.15 -8.55 2.98
C HIS A 285 2.71 -8.90 2.55
N GLU A 286 2.57 -9.57 1.42
CA GLU A 286 1.29 -9.95 0.82
C GLU A 286 0.44 -10.78 1.79
N GLU A 287 1.06 -11.78 2.42
CA GLU A 287 0.44 -12.62 3.46
C GLU A 287 -0.07 -11.86 4.69
N VAL A 288 0.41 -10.63 4.95
CA VAL A 288 -0.10 -9.81 6.07
C VAL A 288 -1.20 -8.82 5.66
N LYS A 289 -1.56 -8.77 4.36
CA LYS A 289 -2.63 -7.88 3.83
C LYS A 289 -3.96 -8.61 3.63
N GLY A 290 -4.08 -9.85 4.09
CA GLY A 290 -5.27 -10.68 3.92
C GLY A 290 -5.67 -10.86 2.45
N ARG A 291 -6.98 -10.82 2.15
CA ARG A 291 -7.52 -11.07 0.79
C ARG A 291 -6.98 -10.12 -0.29
N ALA A 292 -6.52 -8.93 0.09
CA ALA A 292 -6.03 -7.92 -0.84
C ALA A 292 -4.55 -8.10 -1.20
N GLY A 293 -3.78 -8.84 -0.40
CA GLY A 293 -2.32 -8.91 -0.54
C GLY A 293 -1.83 -9.44 -1.88
N TRP A 294 -2.56 -10.39 -2.46
CA TRP A 294 -2.24 -11.01 -3.75
C TRP A 294 -3.08 -10.47 -4.92
N SER A 295 -3.78 -9.34 -4.72
CA SER A 295 -4.74 -8.81 -5.70
C SER A 295 -4.11 -8.01 -6.85
N ARG A 296 -2.85 -7.59 -6.70
CA ARG A 296 -2.13 -6.80 -7.69
C ARG A 296 -0.91 -7.57 -8.23
N PRO A 297 -0.52 -7.34 -9.50
CA PRO A 297 0.65 -7.96 -10.11
C PRO A 297 1.97 -7.29 -9.69
N THR A 298 1.89 -6.12 -9.05
CA THR A 298 3.03 -5.34 -8.59
C THR A 298 2.81 -4.83 -7.17
N ARG A 299 3.90 -4.51 -6.50
CA ARG A 299 3.95 -3.95 -5.15
C ARG A 299 4.87 -2.73 -5.11
N ARG A 300 4.73 -1.90 -4.09
CA ARG A 300 5.60 -0.75 -3.86
C ARG A 300 6.98 -1.24 -3.40
N SER A 301 8.02 -0.78 -4.05
CA SER A 301 9.41 -1.13 -3.73
C SER A 301 10.13 0.07 -3.11
N ILE A 302 10.05 1.22 -3.77
CA ILE A 302 10.73 2.45 -3.36
C ILE A 302 9.73 3.59 -3.26
N SER A 303 9.75 4.29 -2.12
CA SER A 303 9.00 5.50 -1.88
C SER A 303 9.85 6.71 -2.19
N TRP A 304 9.24 7.73 -2.81
CA TRP A 304 9.90 9.00 -3.04
C TRP A 304 8.95 10.18 -2.83
N LEU A 305 9.50 11.29 -2.33
CA LEU A 305 8.80 12.56 -2.22
C LEU A 305 9.72 13.70 -2.65
N ILE A 306 9.17 14.70 -3.33
CA ILE A 306 9.81 15.97 -3.59
C ILE A 306 8.96 17.06 -2.93
N TYR A 307 9.54 17.77 -1.98
CA TYR A 307 8.81 18.83 -1.28
C TYR A 307 8.61 20.06 -2.16
N LEU A 308 7.44 20.66 -2.03
CA LEU A 308 7.02 21.82 -2.83
C LEU A 308 6.77 23.05 -1.96
N ASN A 309 7.40 23.12 -0.79
CA ASN A 309 7.22 24.22 0.16
C ASN A 309 8.15 25.40 -0.11
N GLU A 310 7.84 26.50 0.56
CA GLU A 310 8.64 27.70 0.49
C GLU A 310 10.05 27.46 1.07
N PRO A 311 11.08 28.15 0.55
CA PRO A 311 12.45 27.99 1.02
C PRO A 311 12.67 28.49 2.46
N ASP A 312 11.71 29.26 3.00
CA ASP A 312 11.72 29.80 4.36
C ASP A 312 10.98 28.91 5.37
N TRP A 313 10.65 27.66 5.01
CA TRP A 313 10.00 26.73 5.93
C TRP A 313 10.85 26.53 7.19
N ASP A 314 10.28 26.84 8.35
CA ASP A 314 10.93 26.67 9.64
C ASP A 314 10.24 25.52 10.39
N PRO A 315 10.87 24.34 10.52
CA PRO A 315 10.28 23.21 11.25
C PRO A 315 9.82 23.54 12.67
N SER A 316 10.49 24.47 13.35
CA SER A 316 10.12 24.84 14.73
C SER A 316 8.82 25.67 14.81
N ALA A 317 8.50 26.40 13.74
CA ALA A 317 7.32 27.26 13.66
C ALA A 317 6.18 26.63 12.82
N ASP A 318 6.55 25.92 11.74
CA ASP A 318 5.67 25.38 10.71
C ASP A 318 5.44 23.86 10.84
N GLY A 319 6.25 23.15 11.63
CA GLY A 319 6.17 21.69 11.81
C GLY A 319 6.27 20.91 10.49
N GLY A 320 5.48 19.84 10.37
CA GLY A 320 5.33 19.11 9.11
C GLY A 320 6.53 18.25 8.69
N GLU A 321 7.51 18.02 9.57
CA GLU A 321 8.66 17.17 9.23
C GLU A 321 8.23 15.75 8.86
N LEU A 322 8.96 15.12 7.93
CA LEU A 322 8.91 13.67 7.77
C LEU A 322 9.83 13.05 8.83
N ARG A 323 9.23 12.50 9.86
CA ARG A 323 9.95 11.76 10.90
C ARG A 323 10.15 10.32 10.46
N THR A 324 11.39 9.88 10.46
CA THR A 324 11.78 8.51 10.12
C THR A 324 12.40 7.81 11.32
N TYR A 325 12.26 6.49 11.34
CA TYR A 325 12.75 5.62 12.41
C TYR A 325 13.82 4.69 11.85
N GLU A 326 15.00 5.25 11.55
CA GLU A 326 16.14 4.50 11.03
C GLU A 326 16.74 3.58 12.11
N ARG A 327 17.44 2.52 11.72
CA ARG A 327 18.26 1.75 12.67
C ARG A 327 19.45 2.59 13.13
N ARG A 328 19.79 2.53 14.42
CA ARG A 328 20.97 3.21 15.00
C ARG A 328 22.27 2.80 14.32
N VAL A 329 22.36 1.53 13.96
CA VAL A 329 23.46 0.99 13.18
C VAL A 329 22.90 0.63 11.81
N PRO A 330 23.39 1.24 10.71
CA PRO A 330 22.96 0.89 9.37
C PRO A 330 23.10 -0.61 9.13
N SER A 331 22.14 -1.21 8.42
CA SER A 331 22.17 -2.64 8.14
C SER A 331 23.43 -3.02 7.38
N ALA A 332 24.09 -4.11 7.79
CA ALA A 332 25.17 -4.72 7.01
C ALA A 332 24.64 -5.55 5.83
N TYR A 333 23.34 -5.77 5.77
CA TYR A 333 22.63 -6.59 4.78
C TYR A 333 21.59 -5.74 4.02
N SER A 334 21.27 -6.12 2.79
CA SER A 334 20.20 -5.49 2.02
C SER A 334 18.85 -5.65 2.74
N VAL A 335 18.06 -4.59 2.77
CA VAL A 335 16.76 -4.54 3.46
C VAL A 335 15.58 -4.62 2.49
N GLY A 336 14.36 -4.67 3.04
CA GLY A 336 13.12 -4.43 2.31
C GLY A 336 12.58 -5.65 1.58
N ALA A 337 13.30 -6.13 0.58
CA ALA A 337 12.92 -7.31 -0.19
C ALA A 337 14.13 -8.20 -0.54
N ARG A 338 13.90 -9.51 -0.60
CA ARG A 338 14.90 -10.53 -0.89
C ARG A 338 14.32 -11.64 -1.75
N ASN A 339 14.73 -11.72 -3.03
CA ASN A 339 14.20 -12.72 -3.99
C ASN A 339 12.66 -12.74 -4.05
N GLY A 340 12.04 -11.56 -3.93
CA GLY A 340 10.59 -11.39 -3.93
C GLY A 340 9.90 -11.53 -2.57
N ASP A 341 10.60 -12.02 -1.55
CA ASP A 341 10.11 -12.12 -0.16
C ASP A 341 10.31 -10.77 0.53
N LEU A 342 9.28 -10.27 1.23
CA LEU A 342 9.38 -9.00 1.94
C LEU A 342 9.87 -9.15 3.38
N GLN A 343 10.60 -8.14 3.85
CA GLN A 343 11.03 -8.04 5.22
C GLN A 343 9.82 -7.87 6.15
N LEU A 344 9.82 -8.57 7.28
CA LEU A 344 8.83 -8.40 8.36
C LEU A 344 9.40 -7.78 9.63
N GLY A 345 10.70 -7.96 9.86
CA GLY A 345 11.29 -7.56 11.12
C GLY A 345 12.80 -7.63 11.12
N TRP A 346 13.34 -7.75 12.32
CA TRP A 346 14.77 -7.71 12.61
C TRP A 346 15.13 -8.71 13.71
N LEU A 347 16.36 -9.23 13.67
CA LEU A 347 16.99 -9.91 14.79
C LEU A 347 17.99 -8.97 15.47
N ARG A 348 17.78 -8.70 16.75
CA ARG A 348 18.72 -7.93 17.57
C ARG A 348 20.13 -8.54 17.58
N PRO A 349 21.17 -7.71 17.67
CA PRO A 349 22.54 -8.18 17.78
C PRO A 349 22.81 -8.86 19.13
N THR A 350 23.78 -9.77 19.14
CA THR A 350 24.33 -10.45 20.33
C THR A 350 25.86 -10.38 20.31
N PRO A 351 26.56 -10.73 21.40
CA PRO A 351 28.02 -10.79 21.38
C PRO A 351 28.60 -11.73 20.30
N THR A 352 27.85 -12.75 19.88
CA THR A 352 28.28 -13.72 18.86
C THR A 352 27.72 -13.43 17.46
N ASP A 353 26.74 -12.54 17.35
CA ASP A 353 26.17 -12.03 16.11
C ASP A 353 25.96 -10.52 16.25
N PRO A 354 27.04 -9.72 16.13
CA PRO A 354 27.05 -8.32 16.55
C PRO A 354 26.28 -7.39 15.60
N THR A 355 25.80 -7.91 14.48
CA THR A 355 25.01 -7.18 13.49
C THR A 355 23.54 -7.49 13.65
N GLU A 356 22.72 -6.45 13.59
CA GLU A 356 21.29 -6.61 13.44
C GLU A 356 20.96 -7.16 12.04
N ARG A 357 20.04 -8.12 11.97
CA ARG A 357 19.73 -8.82 10.71
C ARG A 357 18.29 -8.61 10.26
N PRO A 358 18.05 -8.26 8.99
CA PRO A 358 16.70 -8.25 8.46
C PRO A 358 16.12 -9.67 8.45
N VAL A 359 14.84 -9.76 8.80
CA VAL A 359 14.07 -11.01 8.80
C VAL A 359 13.01 -10.93 7.71
N PHE A 360 13.05 -11.89 6.79
CA PHE A 360 12.15 -12.00 5.65
C PHE A 360 11.12 -13.11 5.88
N LEU A 361 9.97 -12.98 5.23
CA LEU A 361 8.95 -14.03 5.19
C LEU A 361 8.99 -14.73 3.84
N ASP A 362 9.37 -16.00 3.84
CA ASP A 362 9.14 -16.90 2.71
C ASP A 362 7.68 -17.34 2.76
N GLY A 363 6.79 -16.70 1.99
CA GLY A 363 5.37 -17.05 1.93
C GLY A 363 5.06 -18.33 1.13
N ARG A 364 6.09 -18.98 0.54
CA ARG A 364 5.96 -20.02 -0.48
C ARG A 364 6.94 -21.16 -0.28
N ARG A 365 7.15 -21.56 0.96
CA ARG A 365 8.13 -22.58 1.30
C ARG A 365 7.82 -23.89 0.58
N GLY A 366 8.81 -24.40 -0.15
CA GLY A 366 8.64 -25.59 -1.00
C GLY A 366 7.75 -25.39 -2.22
N GLY A 367 7.55 -24.15 -2.67
CA GLY A 367 6.72 -23.79 -3.83
C GLY A 367 5.21 -23.76 -3.56
N VAL A 368 4.79 -23.92 -2.30
CA VAL A 368 3.38 -23.93 -1.90
C VAL A 368 3.06 -22.63 -1.18
N SER A 369 2.21 -21.79 -1.76
CA SER A 369 1.86 -20.53 -1.10
C SER A 369 0.98 -20.71 0.12
N GLY A 370 1.11 -19.75 1.02
CA GLY A 370 0.51 -19.84 2.34
C GLY A 370 1.26 -20.85 3.20
N ARG A 371 2.35 -21.44 2.72
CA ARG A 371 3.28 -22.20 3.54
C ARG A 371 4.46 -21.30 3.87
N CYS A 372 4.36 -20.68 5.02
CA CYS A 372 5.22 -19.61 5.48
C CYS A 372 6.42 -20.13 6.26
N ALA A 373 7.54 -19.40 6.20
CA ALA A 373 8.61 -19.47 7.20
C ALA A 373 9.42 -18.18 7.28
N LEU A 374 9.87 -17.83 8.48
CA LEU A 374 10.77 -16.70 8.68
C LEU A 374 12.21 -17.13 8.47
N TYR A 375 13.01 -16.27 7.84
CA TYR A 375 14.44 -16.50 7.64
C TYR A 375 15.24 -15.20 7.67
N CYS A 376 16.54 -15.32 7.91
CA CYS A 376 17.52 -14.29 7.59
C CYS A 376 18.56 -14.84 6.60
N ASP A 377 19.37 -13.98 6.00
CA ASP A 377 20.53 -14.44 5.23
C ASP A 377 21.66 -14.90 6.17
N SER A 378 22.44 -15.88 5.69
CA SER A 378 23.73 -16.26 6.27
C SER A 378 24.74 -15.13 6.18
N ASP A 379 25.84 -15.23 6.93
CA ASP A 379 26.90 -14.20 7.00
C ASP A 379 27.51 -13.87 5.63
N ASP A 380 27.60 -14.85 4.74
CA ASP A 380 28.07 -14.70 3.37
C ASP A 380 27.01 -14.16 2.40
N GLY A 381 25.78 -13.91 2.89
CA GLY A 381 24.64 -13.45 2.07
C GLY A 381 24.15 -14.49 1.06
N GLY A 382 24.69 -15.72 1.05
CA GLY A 382 24.45 -16.70 -0.01
C GLY A 382 23.31 -17.67 0.27
N ARG A 383 22.85 -17.78 1.53
CA ARG A 383 21.92 -18.82 1.94
C ARG A 383 20.86 -18.32 2.92
N ARG A 384 19.65 -18.88 2.81
CA ARG A 384 18.58 -18.66 3.78
C ARG A 384 18.83 -19.49 5.05
N VAL A 385 18.79 -18.84 6.21
CA VAL A 385 18.80 -19.45 7.54
C VAL A 385 17.40 -19.31 8.13
N TYR A 386 16.62 -20.40 8.08
CA TYR A 386 15.24 -20.39 8.57
C TYR A 386 15.21 -20.36 10.11
N LEU A 387 14.48 -19.38 10.64
CA LEU A 387 14.26 -19.14 12.07
C LEU A 387 13.08 -19.95 12.60
N THR A 388 12.14 -20.32 11.71
CA THR A 388 10.93 -21.07 12.05
C THR A 388 10.84 -22.38 11.26
N LYS A 389 10.05 -23.33 11.79
CA LYS A 389 9.48 -24.39 10.96
C LYS A 389 8.46 -23.80 9.98
N GLU A 390 8.01 -24.62 9.04
CA GLU A 390 6.88 -24.29 8.18
C GLU A 390 5.62 -24.06 9.03
N PHE A 391 4.88 -23.01 8.71
CA PHE A 391 3.57 -22.70 9.29
C PHE A 391 2.63 -22.20 8.19
N GLU A 392 1.32 -22.29 8.38
CA GLU A 392 0.36 -21.77 7.39
C GLU A 392 0.28 -20.25 7.48
N SER A 393 -0.09 -19.54 6.40
CA SER A 393 -0.42 -18.12 6.39
C SER A 393 -1.67 -17.91 7.26
N ASP A 394 -1.42 -17.83 8.56
CA ASP A 394 -2.45 -17.81 9.57
C ASP A 394 -3.08 -16.41 9.57
N PRO A 395 -4.42 -16.26 9.67
CA PRO A 395 -5.05 -14.97 9.97
C PRO A 395 -4.47 -14.29 11.23
N TYR A 396 -3.72 -15.00 12.09
CA TYR A 396 -2.98 -14.44 13.21
C TYR A 396 -1.65 -13.77 12.85
N LEU A 397 -1.01 -14.00 11.68
CA LEU A 397 0.16 -13.18 11.27
C LEU A 397 -0.21 -11.68 11.15
N PHE A 398 -1.49 -11.41 10.87
CA PHE A 398 -2.07 -10.08 10.83
C PHE A 398 -2.33 -9.47 12.22
N LEU A 399 -2.43 -10.31 13.26
CA LEU A 399 -2.76 -9.91 14.64
C LEU A 399 -1.61 -10.21 15.63
N SER A 400 -0.53 -10.84 15.16
CA SER A 400 0.54 -11.37 16.00
C SER A 400 1.44 -10.24 16.44
N SER A 401 1.49 -10.00 17.74
CA SER A 401 2.52 -9.20 18.37
C SER A 401 3.89 -9.88 18.28
N ASP A 402 4.95 -9.12 18.55
CA ASP A 402 6.29 -9.65 18.81
C ASP A 402 6.22 -10.92 19.67
N PHE A 403 5.44 -10.89 20.75
CA PHE A 403 5.27 -12.02 21.66
C PHE A 403 4.92 -13.34 20.95
N PHE A 404 4.01 -13.32 19.97
CA PHE A 404 3.61 -14.54 19.26
C PHE A 404 4.76 -15.10 18.41
N VAL A 405 5.48 -14.24 17.68
CA VAL A 405 6.62 -14.68 16.89
C VAL A 405 7.75 -15.19 17.78
N GLN A 406 8.08 -14.40 18.81
CA GLN A 406 9.19 -14.67 19.74
C GLN A 406 8.99 -15.97 20.53
N ASN A 407 7.75 -16.29 20.92
CA ASN A 407 7.49 -17.41 21.86
C ASN A 407 6.78 -18.61 21.23
N LEU A 408 6.07 -18.45 20.11
CA LEU A 408 5.29 -19.54 19.50
C LEU A 408 5.82 -19.98 18.13
N LEU A 409 6.22 -19.04 17.26
CA LEU A 409 6.72 -19.39 15.92
C LEU A 409 8.19 -19.78 15.93
N ILE A 410 9.04 -18.98 16.59
CA ILE A 410 10.47 -19.28 16.73
C ILE A 410 10.63 -20.21 17.92
N LYS A 411 10.98 -21.48 17.66
CA LYS A 411 11.08 -22.52 18.70
C LYS A 411 12.30 -22.36 19.60
N ASP A 412 13.36 -21.77 19.08
CA ASP A 412 14.52 -21.40 19.87
C ASP A 412 14.18 -20.10 20.62
N HIS A 413 14.01 -20.21 21.93
CA HIS A 413 13.58 -19.10 22.77
C HIS A 413 14.61 -17.96 22.83
N GLU A 414 15.91 -18.26 22.78
CA GLU A 414 16.94 -17.22 22.79
C GLU A 414 17.01 -16.50 21.44
N LEU A 415 16.81 -17.22 20.34
CA LEU A 415 16.63 -16.61 19.02
C LEU A 415 15.32 -15.81 18.95
N GLY A 416 14.25 -16.35 19.53
CA GLY A 416 12.94 -15.74 19.62
C GLY A 416 13.02 -14.36 20.24
N LYS A 417 13.62 -14.23 21.44
CA LYS A 417 13.83 -12.94 22.14
C LYS A 417 14.53 -11.84 21.31
N ARG A 418 15.27 -12.22 20.26
CA ARG A 418 15.96 -11.27 19.38
C ARG A 418 15.03 -10.69 18.32
N PHE A 419 13.96 -11.40 17.94
CA PHE A 419 13.03 -10.96 16.91
C PHE A 419 12.23 -9.74 17.36
N HIS A 420 12.03 -8.79 16.45
CA HIS A 420 11.07 -7.70 16.61
C HIS A 420 10.56 -7.26 15.23
N TYR A 421 9.28 -6.86 15.16
CA TYR A 421 8.67 -6.38 13.93
C TYR A 421 9.23 -5.02 13.47
N LEU A 422 9.23 -4.80 12.15
CA LEU A 422 9.50 -3.50 11.52
C LEU A 422 8.48 -2.44 11.96
N GLU A 423 7.21 -2.83 11.96
CA GLU A 423 6.09 -2.03 12.47
C GLU A 423 5.40 -2.86 13.56
N GLN A 424 5.54 -2.42 14.82
CA GLN A 424 4.82 -3.02 15.94
C GLN A 424 3.30 -3.00 15.64
N PRO A 425 2.57 -4.10 15.80
CA PRO A 425 1.13 -4.12 15.58
C PRO A 425 0.45 -3.07 16.47
N LYS A 426 -0.37 -2.20 15.86
CA LYS A 426 -1.02 -1.07 16.53
C LYS A 426 -1.99 -1.56 17.60
N SER A 427 -1.52 -1.67 18.83
CA SER A 427 -2.33 -1.86 20.04
C SER A 427 -2.09 -0.71 21.03
N LYS A 428 -3.08 -0.41 21.88
CA LYS A 428 -2.93 0.59 22.97
C LYS A 428 -1.80 0.25 23.94
N LEU A 429 -1.37 -1.02 23.98
CA LEU A 429 -0.26 -1.49 24.80
C LEU A 429 1.10 -1.14 24.15
N THR A 430 1.23 -1.31 22.83
CA THR A 430 2.43 -0.97 22.05
C THR A 430 2.65 0.54 21.93
N GLU A 431 1.59 1.36 21.92
CA GLU A 431 1.73 2.82 22.05
C GLU A 431 2.41 3.23 23.37
N TYR A 432 2.26 2.43 24.43
CA TYR A 432 2.86 2.66 25.75
C TYR A 432 4.28 2.10 25.90
N LEU A 433 4.69 1.14 25.07
CA LEU A 433 5.95 0.38 25.25
C LEU A 433 7.20 1.05 24.67
N GLY A 434 7.08 2.30 24.19
CA GLY A 434 8.21 3.17 23.87
C GLY A 434 8.88 2.88 22.52
N VAL A 435 9.76 3.81 22.14
CA VAL A 435 10.59 3.76 20.92
C VAL A 435 11.45 2.50 20.96
N ASP A 436 11.52 1.74 19.87
CA ASP A 436 12.43 0.60 19.78
C ASP A 436 13.86 1.07 20.07
N PRO A 437 14.55 0.51 21.08
CA PRO A 437 15.88 0.96 21.46
C PRO A 437 16.90 0.85 20.32
N GLY A 438 16.65 0.00 19.31
CA GLY A 438 17.51 -0.10 18.12
C GLY A 438 17.23 0.97 17.05
N GLU A 439 16.17 1.78 17.21
CA GLU A 439 15.85 2.88 16.31
C GLU A 439 16.45 4.21 16.77
N GLN A 440 16.69 5.08 15.79
CA GLN A 440 16.96 6.50 15.96
C GLN A 440 15.97 7.32 15.13
N ILE A 441 15.54 8.45 15.71
CA ILE A 441 14.68 9.40 15.03
C ILE A 441 15.55 10.27 14.11
N LYS A 442 15.09 10.45 12.87
CA LYS A 442 15.62 11.44 11.94
C LYS A 442 14.46 12.19 11.31
N ASP A 443 14.41 13.48 11.61
CA ASP A 443 13.39 14.39 11.08
C ASP A 443 13.94 15.10 9.84
N VAL A 444 13.21 15.01 8.73
CA VAL A 444 13.54 15.68 7.48
C VAL A 444 12.61 16.86 7.28
N SER A 445 13.19 18.06 7.24
CA SER A 445 12.46 19.30 6.97
C SER A 445 11.87 19.26 5.56
N PRO A 446 10.60 19.66 5.37
CA PRO A 446 9.95 19.57 4.07
C PRO A 446 10.30 20.78 3.17
N LEU A 447 11.58 21.14 3.07
CA LEU A 447 12.06 22.30 2.30
C LEU A 447 11.88 22.08 0.78
N GLY A 448 11.34 23.10 0.10
CA GLY A 448 11.08 23.07 -1.34
C GLY A 448 12.28 22.61 -2.17
N GLY A 449 12.03 21.71 -3.11
CA GLY A 449 13.04 21.17 -4.02
C GLY A 449 13.86 20.01 -3.43
N THR A 450 13.67 19.68 -2.15
CA THR A 450 14.34 18.52 -1.54
C THR A 450 13.65 17.22 -1.96
N LEU A 451 14.42 16.30 -2.53
CA LEU A 451 14.01 14.91 -2.78
C LEU A 451 14.34 14.06 -1.55
N VAL A 452 13.41 13.20 -1.18
CA VAL A 452 13.65 12.09 -0.25
C VAL A 452 13.29 10.76 -0.90
N VAL A 453 14.10 9.74 -0.65
CA VAL A 453 13.91 8.39 -1.19
C VAL A 453 14.25 7.35 -0.13
N PHE A 454 13.42 6.32 0.00
CA PHE A 454 13.63 5.21 0.94
C PHE A 454 12.91 3.94 0.49
N ASP A 455 13.32 2.80 1.04
CA ASP A 455 12.68 1.50 0.79
C ASP A 455 11.28 1.45 1.44
N SER A 456 10.25 1.11 0.64
CA SER A 456 8.86 1.18 1.08
C SER A 456 8.51 0.20 2.20
N VAL A 457 9.30 -0.87 2.37
CA VAL A 457 9.08 -1.90 3.40
C VAL A 457 9.91 -1.60 4.64
N ALA A 458 11.17 -1.19 4.46
CA ALA A 458 12.16 -1.22 5.54
C ALA A 458 12.16 0.00 6.47
N LEU A 459 11.58 1.14 6.06
CA LEU A 459 11.69 2.39 6.82
C LEU A 459 10.33 2.85 7.38
N PRO A 460 10.06 2.61 8.68
CA PRO A 460 8.93 3.21 9.36
C PRO A 460 9.07 4.73 9.41
N HIS A 461 7.97 5.45 9.16
CA HIS A 461 7.96 6.90 9.11
C HIS A 461 6.58 7.48 9.39
N GLU A 462 6.55 8.77 9.71
CA GLU A 462 5.33 9.55 9.95
C GLU A 462 5.51 11.00 9.48
N VAL A 463 4.40 11.68 9.21
CA VAL A 463 4.41 13.13 8.94
C VAL A 463 3.92 13.82 10.20
N LEU A 464 4.79 14.63 10.81
CA LEU A 464 4.44 15.43 11.98
C LEU A 464 3.36 16.48 11.62
N PRO A 465 2.58 16.96 12.60
CA PRO A 465 1.56 17.97 12.34
C PRO A 465 2.17 19.23 11.70
N SER A 466 1.59 19.70 10.60
CA SER A 466 1.88 21.05 10.07
C SER A 466 1.26 22.12 10.97
N ILE A 467 1.96 23.23 11.17
CA ILE A 467 1.57 24.34 12.03
C ILE A 467 1.43 25.59 11.15
N GLY A 468 0.27 26.23 11.17
CA GLY A 468 0.06 27.55 10.55
C GLY A 468 0.08 27.63 9.01
N ARG A 469 0.77 26.72 8.31
CA ARG A 469 0.92 26.71 6.85
C ARG A 469 0.55 25.36 6.23
N GLU A 470 0.25 25.38 4.94
CA GLU A 470 0.00 24.17 4.16
C GLU A 470 1.32 23.54 3.72
N ARG A 471 1.43 22.22 3.91
CA ARG A 471 2.58 21.43 3.48
C ARG A 471 2.25 20.67 2.19
N TRP A 472 3.10 20.86 1.19
CA TRP A 472 2.95 20.33 -0.15
C TRP A 472 4.11 19.43 -0.55
N ALA A 473 3.80 18.36 -1.28
CA ALA A 473 4.80 17.49 -1.90
C ALA A 473 4.25 16.89 -3.20
N ALA A 474 5.13 16.60 -4.13
CA ALA A 474 4.91 15.53 -5.11
C ALA A 474 5.43 14.23 -4.52
N SER A 475 4.65 13.15 -4.56
CA SER A 475 5.06 11.88 -3.98
C SER A 475 4.59 10.72 -4.85
N GLY A 476 5.33 9.62 -4.81
CA GLY A 476 4.90 8.39 -5.44
C GLY A 476 5.70 7.18 -4.98
N TRP A 477 5.30 6.05 -5.53
CA TRP A 477 5.96 4.77 -5.31
C TRP A 477 6.43 4.22 -6.65
N PHE A 478 7.66 3.72 -6.70
CA PHE A 478 8.11 2.87 -7.78
C PHE A 478 7.78 1.42 -7.43
N HIS A 479 7.17 0.75 -8.39
CA HIS A 479 6.69 -0.61 -8.22
C HIS A 479 7.67 -1.61 -8.81
N GLU A 480 7.72 -2.78 -8.20
CA GLU A 480 8.37 -3.96 -8.78
C GLU A 480 7.35 -5.09 -8.94
N ALA A 481 7.72 -6.11 -9.72
CA ALA A 481 6.88 -7.28 -9.89
C ALA A 481 6.66 -7.99 -8.55
N GLN A 482 5.39 -8.23 -8.24
CA GLN A 482 5.03 -9.07 -7.11
C GLN A 482 5.30 -10.53 -7.47
N GLN A 483 5.59 -11.37 -6.45
CA GLN A 483 5.66 -12.82 -6.69
C GLN A 483 4.33 -13.32 -7.32
N PRO A 484 4.37 -14.24 -8.30
CA PRO A 484 3.16 -14.70 -9.01
C PRO A 484 2.11 -15.21 -8.04
N ALA A 485 0.83 -14.86 -8.20
CA ALA A 485 -0.22 -15.34 -7.29
C ALA A 485 -0.20 -16.89 -7.15
N PRO A 486 -0.57 -17.44 -5.99
CA PRO A 486 -0.50 -18.87 -5.74
C PRO A 486 -1.36 -19.70 -6.69
N THR A 487 -0.78 -20.67 -7.38
CA THR A 487 -1.55 -21.68 -8.10
C THR A 487 -1.95 -22.79 -7.13
N GLY A 488 -3.20 -22.77 -6.63
CA GLY A 488 -3.78 -23.90 -5.89
C GLY A 488 -4.36 -23.62 -4.51
N SER A 489 -4.34 -22.38 -4.01
CA SER A 489 -4.98 -22.07 -2.73
C SER A 489 -6.51 -22.12 -2.87
N ARG A 490 -7.16 -23.00 -2.10
CA ARG A 490 -8.46 -22.67 -1.51
C ARG A 490 -8.26 -21.31 -0.86
N GLN A 491 -8.77 -20.25 -1.48
CA GLN A 491 -8.94 -18.99 -0.79
C GLN A 491 -9.68 -19.34 0.49
N ILE A 492 -9.05 -19.17 1.66
CA ILE A 492 -9.75 -19.33 2.92
C ILE A 492 -10.73 -18.16 2.93
N ILE A 493 -11.97 -18.44 2.52
CA ILE A 493 -13.11 -17.54 2.62
C ILE A 493 -13.47 -17.54 4.10
N LEU A 494 -12.88 -16.60 4.87
CA LEU A 494 -13.39 -16.22 6.20
C LEU A 494 -14.52 -15.21 6.07
#